data_AF-A0A924UHT8-F1
#
_entry.id   AF-A0A924UHT8-F1
#
_cell.length_a   1.000
_cell.length_b   1.000
_cell.length_c   1.000
_cell.angle_alpha   90.00
_cell.angle_beta   90.00
_cell.angle_gamma   90.00
#
_symmetry.space_group_name_H-M   'P 1'
#
loop_
_entity.id
_entity.type
_entity.pdbx_description
1 polymer ?
#
loop_
_entity_poly.entity_id
_entity_poly.type
_entity_poly.pdbx_seq_one_letter_code
_entity_poly.pdbx_strand_id
1 'polypeptide(L)'
;MYIDAFAVIVQKDMDGGDTLHREAMYAFGKKLLLDHFSNTVSILPASVRRPASEDIISQFEVKPGIYIRHPDPNKWYSNPRTTSRDQVLPVIAYCAAYEDYPRLGRLFWATAKRGLFAQNVLRIADTENNWKIPDPMHLNVAQFIRAGGWWTAAFYPLLFVYDTIELFGTLITALPLHLKDDHWIPRWKQPNDVDDNNVVVQHLLAYYYKPTPISALSRYIYSVTRPSNLGNTLLGEKNAVMGALRWYHRSEYDGGANPEVAELYRPLVEKHFNYPTPLEYLKQLFGHKD
;
A
#
# COMPACT_ATOMS: atom_id res chain seq x y z
N MET A 1 7.29 16.78 4.99
CA MET A 1 5.98 16.27 4.57
C MET A 1 5.16 17.46 4.14
N TYR A 2 4.71 17.46 2.89
CA TYR A 2 3.90 18.53 2.32
C TYR A 2 2.43 18.27 2.66
N ILE A 3 1.77 19.29 3.19
CA ILE A 3 0.38 19.27 3.63
C ILE A 3 -0.32 20.45 2.97
N ASP A 4 -1.48 20.21 2.39
CA ASP A 4 -2.25 21.22 1.68
C ASP A 4 -3.31 21.91 2.56
N ALA A 5 -4.20 22.68 1.94
CA ALA A 5 -5.27 23.39 2.64
C ALA A 5 -6.35 22.47 3.25
N PHE A 6 -6.42 21.20 2.83
CA PHE A 6 -7.34 20.19 3.38
C PHE A 6 -6.70 19.38 4.51
N ALA A 7 -5.48 19.76 4.93
CA ALA A 7 -4.68 19.08 5.94
C ALA A 7 -4.29 17.64 5.56
N VAL A 8 -4.20 17.34 4.25
CA VAL A 8 -3.83 16.03 3.72
C VAL A 8 -2.45 16.00 3.05
N ILE A 9 -1.84 14.82 2.96
CA ILE A 9 -0.50 14.60 2.40
C ILE A 9 -0.55 14.72 0.87
N VAL A 10 0.15 15.72 0.33
CA VAL A 10 0.25 15.99 -1.11
C VAL A 10 1.70 15.96 -1.58
N GLN A 11 1.95 16.05 -2.88
CA GLN A 11 3.28 16.27 -3.42
C GLN A 11 3.74 17.73 -3.20
N LYS A 12 5.03 18.01 -3.41
CA LYS A 12 5.62 19.34 -3.20
C LYS A 12 4.99 20.40 -4.10
N ASP A 13 4.62 20.02 -5.31
CA ASP A 13 3.89 20.84 -6.27
C ASP A 13 2.37 20.95 -5.99
N MET A 14 1.92 20.42 -4.84
CA MET A 14 0.51 20.31 -4.44
C MET A 14 -0.33 19.38 -5.32
N ASP A 15 0.29 18.45 -6.07
CA ASP A 15 -0.45 17.37 -6.72
C ASP A 15 -1.00 16.38 -5.67
N GLY A 16 -2.32 16.23 -5.70
CA GLY A 16 -3.13 15.36 -4.85
C GLY A 16 -3.45 14.00 -5.46
N GLY A 17 -2.87 13.67 -6.62
CA GLY A 17 -3.20 12.47 -7.40
C GLY A 17 -3.04 11.14 -6.67
N ASP A 18 -2.20 11.06 -5.64
CA ASP A 18 -2.04 9.87 -4.79
C ASP A 18 -2.23 10.17 -3.30
N THR A 19 -3.01 11.19 -2.96
CA THR A 19 -3.18 11.59 -1.57
C THR A 19 -3.92 10.54 -0.75
N LEU A 20 -4.99 9.92 -1.28
CA LEU A 20 -5.67 8.81 -0.62
C LEU A 20 -4.70 7.67 -0.29
N HIS A 21 -3.86 7.27 -1.27
CA HIS A 21 -2.85 6.24 -1.10
C HIS A 21 -1.89 6.59 0.04
N ARG A 22 -1.28 7.78 -0.01
CA ARG A 22 -0.30 8.25 0.98
C ARG A 22 -0.90 8.36 2.37
N GLU A 23 -2.13 8.85 2.48
CA GLU A 23 -2.81 9.00 3.76
C GLU A 23 -3.13 7.67 4.41
N ALA A 24 -3.71 6.75 3.65
CA ALA A 24 -4.06 5.45 4.18
C ALA A 24 -2.80 4.62 4.49
N MET A 25 -1.74 4.75 3.69
CA MET A 25 -0.42 4.17 4.00
C MET A 25 0.18 4.77 5.27
N TYR A 26 0.20 6.09 5.40
CA TYR A 26 0.70 6.77 6.60
C TYR A 26 -0.08 6.34 7.86
N ALA A 27 -1.41 6.32 7.80
CA ALA A 27 -2.26 5.90 8.90
C ALA A 27 -2.02 4.43 9.29
N PHE A 28 -1.90 3.53 8.30
CA PHE A 28 -1.60 2.12 8.51
C PHE A 28 -0.24 1.91 9.18
N GLY A 29 0.83 2.49 8.61
CA GLY A 29 2.19 2.39 9.18
C GLY A 29 2.27 2.94 10.60
N LYS A 30 1.64 4.10 10.86
CA LYS A 30 1.56 4.69 12.19
C LYS A 30 0.90 3.76 13.20
N LYS A 31 -0.18 3.08 12.81
CA LYS A 31 -0.88 2.15 13.71
C LYS A 31 -0.04 0.91 14.02
N LEU A 32 0.69 0.37 13.04
CA LEU A 32 1.57 -0.78 13.24
C LEU A 32 2.77 -0.48 14.15
N LEU A 33 3.20 0.78 14.20
CA LEU A 33 4.30 1.25 15.04
C LEU A 33 3.84 1.85 16.36
N LEU A 34 2.53 1.97 16.57
CA LEU A 34 1.99 2.39 17.85
C LEU A 34 2.36 1.34 18.89
N ASP A 35 3.23 1.71 19.81
CA ASP A 35 3.45 0.89 20.99
C ASP A 35 2.19 0.98 21.85
N HIS A 36 1.45 -0.12 21.92
CA HIS A 36 0.19 -0.20 22.64
C HIS A 36 0.36 -0.02 24.16
N PHE A 37 1.56 -0.22 24.73
CA PHE A 37 1.82 -0.03 26.15
C PHE A 37 2.14 1.42 26.50
N SER A 38 2.93 2.11 25.67
CA SER A 38 3.27 3.51 25.89
C SER A 38 2.32 4.51 25.22
N ASN A 39 1.48 4.04 24.29
CA ASN A 39 0.68 4.87 23.39
C ASN A 39 1.51 5.96 22.69
N THR A 40 2.82 5.71 22.50
CA THR A 40 3.71 6.62 21.79
C THR A 40 4.03 6.05 20.43
N VAL A 41 4.10 6.93 19.44
CA VAL A 41 4.73 6.63 18.17
C VAL A 41 5.95 7.51 18.09
N SER A 42 7.15 6.92 18.02
CA SER A 42 8.41 7.65 17.82
C SER A 42 8.51 8.12 16.36
N ILE A 43 7.55 8.93 15.91
CA ILE A 43 7.65 9.67 14.65
C ILE A 43 7.99 11.10 15.04
N LEU A 44 8.87 11.73 14.25
CA LEU A 44 9.12 13.16 14.37
C LEU A 44 7.77 13.90 14.34
N PRO A 45 7.47 14.78 15.31
CA PRO A 45 6.20 15.49 15.35
C PRO A 45 6.04 16.25 14.04
N ALA A 46 4.91 16.04 13.36
CA ALA A 46 4.56 16.84 12.19
C ALA A 46 4.55 18.32 12.63
N SER A 47 5.18 19.19 11.86
CA SER A 47 5.19 20.63 12.12
C SER A 47 3.79 21.26 12.04
N VAL A 48 2.82 20.54 11.48
CA VAL A 48 1.43 20.96 11.31
C VAL A 48 0.53 20.02 12.10
N ARG A 49 -0.39 20.59 12.90
CA ARG A 49 -1.43 19.83 13.60
C ARG A 49 -2.41 19.28 12.56
N ARG A 50 -2.49 17.96 12.46
CA ARG A 50 -3.39 17.23 11.54
C ARG A 50 -4.56 16.62 12.32
N PRO A 51 -5.74 16.40 11.69
CA PRO A 51 -6.80 15.63 12.32
C PRO A 51 -6.34 14.21 12.68
N ALA A 52 -7.12 13.50 13.50
CA ALA A 52 -6.85 12.10 13.77
C ALA A 52 -6.91 11.30 12.45
N SER A 53 -6.15 10.20 12.35
CA SER A 53 -6.10 9.42 11.10
C SER A 53 -7.48 8.90 10.69
N GLU A 54 -8.35 8.63 11.68
CA GLU A 54 -9.76 8.26 11.53
C GLU A 54 -10.60 9.34 10.86
N ASP A 55 -10.36 10.59 11.21
CA ASP A 55 -11.07 11.74 10.65
C ASP A 55 -10.56 12.03 9.23
N ILE A 56 -9.26 11.89 8.98
CA ILE A 56 -8.64 12.17 7.68
C ILE A 56 -9.18 11.24 6.60
N ILE A 57 -9.23 9.92 6.84
CA ILE A 57 -9.68 8.95 5.83
C ILE A 57 -11.16 9.14 5.47
N SER A 58 -11.96 9.72 6.37
CA SER A 58 -13.37 10.07 6.10
C SER A 58 -13.52 11.14 5.02
N GLN A 59 -12.54 12.03 4.82
CA GLN A 59 -12.60 13.09 3.81
C GLN A 59 -12.62 12.55 2.37
N PHE A 60 -12.16 11.32 2.15
CA PHE A 60 -12.06 10.71 0.82
C PHE A 60 -13.29 9.88 0.44
N GLU A 61 -14.16 9.52 1.38
CA GLU A 61 -15.35 8.69 1.11
C GLU A 61 -16.55 9.58 0.77
N VAL A 62 -16.75 9.90 -0.52
CA VAL A 62 -17.83 10.78 -0.98
C VAL A 62 -19.22 10.13 -0.94
N LYS A 63 -19.28 8.81 -0.99
CA LYS A 63 -20.49 7.99 -0.80
C LYS A 63 -20.06 6.66 -0.16
N PRO A 64 -20.97 5.93 0.51
CA PRO A 64 -20.71 4.56 1.00
C PRO A 64 -19.89 3.68 0.05
N GLY A 65 -18.61 3.45 0.37
CA GLY A 65 -17.67 2.63 -0.39
C GLY A 65 -17.15 3.24 -1.70
N ILE A 66 -17.38 4.53 -1.93
CA ILE A 66 -16.94 5.30 -3.09
C ILE A 66 -15.92 6.34 -2.63
N TYR A 67 -14.73 6.27 -3.21
CA TYR A 67 -13.57 7.06 -2.78
C TYR A 67 -13.06 7.96 -3.91
N ILE A 68 -12.56 9.13 -3.52
CA ILE A 68 -11.80 10.06 -4.36
C ILE A 68 -10.33 10.06 -3.95
N ARG A 69 -9.42 10.49 -4.82
CA ARG A 69 -7.97 10.50 -4.52
C ARG A 69 -7.58 11.70 -3.64
N HIS A 70 -8.32 12.80 -3.75
CA HIS A 70 -8.12 14.03 -2.99
C HIS A 70 -9.47 14.72 -2.73
N PRO A 71 -9.64 15.49 -1.64
CA PRO A 71 -10.88 16.22 -1.34
C PRO A 71 -11.13 17.53 -2.11
N ASP A 72 -10.22 17.99 -2.98
CA ASP A 72 -10.34 19.31 -3.65
C ASP A 72 -11.29 19.24 -4.85
N PRO A 73 -12.54 19.75 -4.76
CA PRO A 73 -13.55 19.53 -5.79
C PRO A 73 -13.18 20.14 -7.17
N ASN A 74 -12.18 21.01 -7.24
CA ASN A 74 -11.80 21.72 -8.46
C ASN A 74 -10.76 20.98 -9.32
N LYS A 75 -10.40 19.75 -8.94
CA LYS A 75 -9.29 18.99 -9.54
C LYS A 75 -9.74 17.64 -10.05
N TRP A 76 -9.10 17.13 -11.11
CA TRP A 76 -9.44 15.84 -11.72
C TRP A 76 -9.40 14.66 -10.73
N TYR A 77 -8.48 14.71 -9.76
CA TYR A 77 -8.28 13.66 -8.77
C TYR A 77 -9.41 13.55 -7.73
N SER A 78 -10.36 14.48 -7.75
CA SER A 78 -11.60 14.46 -6.94
C SER A 78 -12.76 13.80 -7.66
N ASN A 79 -12.56 13.37 -8.91
CA ASN A 79 -13.52 12.54 -9.62
C ASN A 79 -13.43 11.09 -9.10
N PRO A 80 -14.50 10.52 -8.50
CA PRO A 80 -14.46 9.15 -7.96
C PRO A 80 -14.17 8.09 -9.05
N ARG A 81 -14.36 8.44 -10.32
CA ARG A 81 -14.10 7.57 -11.47
C ARG A 81 -12.62 7.45 -11.86
N THR A 82 -11.71 8.04 -11.09
CA THR A 82 -10.26 7.95 -11.31
C THR A 82 -9.54 7.14 -10.22
N THR A 83 -10.21 6.79 -9.12
CA THR A 83 -9.59 6.08 -7.97
C THR A 83 -9.24 4.63 -8.33
N SER A 84 -7.94 4.36 -8.47
CA SER A 84 -7.40 3.06 -8.89
C SER A 84 -7.39 2.03 -7.78
N ARG A 85 -7.13 0.76 -8.13
CA ARG A 85 -6.88 -0.31 -7.15
C ARG A 85 -5.81 0.12 -6.15
N ASP A 86 -4.74 0.72 -6.67
CA ASP A 86 -3.58 1.10 -5.88
C ASP A 86 -3.98 2.08 -4.78
N GLN A 87 -4.86 3.04 -5.04
CA GLN A 87 -5.37 3.96 -4.02
C GLN A 87 -6.22 3.28 -2.96
N VAL A 88 -6.99 2.25 -3.33
CA VAL A 88 -7.92 1.54 -2.44
C VAL A 88 -7.20 0.55 -1.53
N LEU A 89 -6.08 -0.02 -1.97
CA LEU A 89 -5.40 -1.08 -1.23
C LEU A 89 -4.92 -0.62 0.15
N PRO A 90 -4.24 0.53 0.30
CA PRO A 90 -3.89 1.05 1.62
C PRO A 90 -5.12 1.38 2.48
N VAL A 91 -6.28 1.73 1.88
CA VAL A 91 -7.53 1.95 2.63
C VAL A 91 -8.02 0.66 3.28
N ILE A 92 -7.90 -0.48 2.58
CA ILE A 92 -8.22 -1.80 3.15
C ILE A 92 -7.30 -2.09 4.36
N ALA A 93 -6.00 -1.81 4.22
CA ALA A 93 -5.03 -2.00 5.30
C ALA A 93 -5.30 -1.07 6.49
N TYR A 94 -5.65 0.19 6.23
CA TYR A 94 -6.13 1.14 7.23
C TYR A 94 -7.35 0.58 7.98
N CYS A 95 -8.36 0.06 7.29
CA CYS A 95 -9.55 -0.50 7.94
C CYS A 95 -9.19 -1.69 8.85
N ALA A 96 -8.20 -2.50 8.49
CA ALA A 96 -7.70 -3.59 9.34
C ALA A 96 -7.04 -3.05 10.62
N ALA A 97 -6.18 -2.04 10.45
CA ALA A 97 -5.43 -1.39 11.53
C ALA A 97 -6.33 -0.73 12.58
N TYR A 98 -7.37 -0.03 12.12
CA TYR A 98 -8.27 0.72 13.00
C TYR A 98 -9.57 -0.03 13.31
N GLU A 99 -9.68 -1.29 12.89
CA GLU A 99 -10.89 -2.12 13.06
C GLU A 99 -12.16 -1.44 12.53
N ASP A 100 -12.04 -0.60 11.49
CA ASP A 100 -13.15 0.10 10.84
C ASP A 100 -13.89 -0.85 9.86
N TYR A 101 -14.48 -1.89 10.44
CA TYR A 101 -15.24 -2.90 9.70
C TYR A 101 -16.46 -2.33 8.98
N PRO A 102 -17.21 -1.33 9.50
CA PRO A 102 -18.28 -0.71 8.75
C PRO A 102 -17.80 -0.10 7.43
N ARG A 103 -16.68 0.65 7.45
CA ARG A 103 -16.07 1.22 6.23
C ARG A 103 -15.60 0.13 5.28
N LEU A 104 -14.93 -0.89 5.80
CA LEU A 104 -14.48 -2.03 5.01
C LEU A 104 -15.64 -2.74 4.30
N GLY A 105 -16.76 -2.95 5.01
CA GLY A 105 -17.97 -3.57 4.46
C GLY A 105 -18.60 -2.74 3.35
N ARG A 106 -18.69 -1.41 3.52
CA ARG A 106 -19.16 -0.50 2.46
C ARG A 106 -18.27 -0.55 1.23
N LEU A 107 -16.95 -0.49 1.43
CA LEU A 107 -15.95 -0.58 0.35
C LEU A 107 -16.00 -1.91 -0.39
N PHE A 108 -16.09 -3.02 0.34
CA PHE A 108 -16.22 -4.37 -0.23
C PHE A 108 -17.49 -4.46 -1.07
N TRP A 109 -18.64 -4.03 -0.53
CA TRP A 109 -19.91 -4.11 -1.23
C TRP A 109 -19.97 -3.24 -2.49
N ALA A 110 -19.40 -2.03 -2.43
CA ALA A 110 -19.28 -1.17 -3.60
C ALA A 110 -18.40 -1.83 -4.69
N THR A 111 -17.31 -2.48 -4.29
CA THR A 111 -16.40 -3.21 -5.20
C THR A 111 -17.07 -4.45 -5.79
N ALA A 112 -17.82 -5.21 -4.99
CA ALA A 112 -18.59 -6.36 -5.44
C ALA A 112 -19.68 -5.98 -6.45
N LYS A 113 -20.40 -4.86 -6.24
CA LYS A 113 -21.38 -4.32 -7.20
C LYS A 113 -20.78 -3.94 -8.54
N ARG A 114 -19.48 -3.63 -8.58
CA ARG A 114 -18.71 -3.38 -9.81
C ARG A 114 -18.13 -4.65 -10.42
N GLY A 115 -18.44 -5.84 -9.91
CA GLY A 115 -17.87 -7.10 -10.40
C GLY A 115 -16.41 -7.31 -9.98
N LEU A 116 -16.03 -6.84 -8.80
CA LEU A 116 -14.64 -6.86 -8.30
C LEU A 116 -13.67 -6.04 -9.18
N PHE A 117 -14.15 -4.89 -9.63
CA PHE A 117 -13.33 -3.86 -10.28
C PHE A 117 -13.21 -2.59 -9.42
N ALA A 118 -12.08 -1.91 -9.55
CA ALA A 118 -11.84 -0.60 -8.95
C ALA A 118 -12.72 0.49 -9.62
N GLN A 119 -12.63 1.73 -9.13
CA GLN A 119 -13.52 2.82 -9.58
C GLN A 119 -12.99 3.55 -10.84
N ASN A 120 -11.72 3.32 -11.18
CA ASN A 120 -10.95 4.04 -12.19
C ASN A 120 -11.34 3.71 -13.65
N VAL A 121 -12.56 4.04 -14.05
CA VAL A 121 -13.04 3.88 -15.44
C VAL A 121 -12.51 4.97 -16.38
N LEU A 122 -11.84 6.00 -15.86
CA LEU A 122 -11.20 7.08 -16.62
C LEU A 122 -9.66 7.02 -16.46
N ARG A 123 -8.93 7.31 -17.54
CA ARG A 123 -7.47 7.57 -17.50
C ARG A 123 -7.20 8.89 -16.77
N ILE A 124 -6.01 8.97 -16.18
CA ILE A 124 -5.51 10.14 -15.43
C ILE A 124 -5.16 11.23 -16.45
N ALA A 125 -5.91 12.34 -16.47
CA ALA A 125 -5.53 13.64 -17.04
C ALA A 125 -6.67 14.65 -16.80
N ASP A 126 -6.34 15.95 -16.73
CA ASP A 126 -7.30 17.05 -16.69
C ASP A 126 -8.13 17.19 -17.99
N THR A 127 -7.80 16.43 -19.05
CA THR A 127 -8.39 16.58 -20.37
C THR A 127 -9.02 15.27 -20.90
N GLU A 128 -10.33 15.37 -21.13
CA GLU A 128 -11.21 14.45 -21.89
C GLU A 128 -11.45 13.03 -21.33
N ASN A 129 -12.67 12.53 -21.58
CA ASN A 129 -13.24 11.25 -21.14
C ASN A 129 -12.53 10.03 -21.75
N ASN A 130 -11.24 9.86 -21.48
CA ASN A 130 -10.46 8.71 -21.91
C ASN A 130 -10.82 7.51 -21.05
N TRP A 131 -11.81 6.75 -21.49
CA TRP A 131 -12.25 5.54 -20.80
C TRP A 131 -11.15 4.48 -20.79
N LYS A 132 -11.05 3.76 -19.67
CA LYS A 132 -10.26 2.54 -19.56
C LYS A 132 -11.04 1.45 -18.85
N ILE A 133 -10.59 0.21 -19.05
CA ILE A 133 -11.06 -0.90 -18.22
C ILE A 133 -10.56 -0.62 -16.79
N PRO A 134 -11.46 -0.61 -15.79
CA PRO A 134 -11.07 -0.40 -14.40
C PRO A 134 -10.13 -1.50 -13.91
N ASP A 135 -9.33 -1.21 -12.90
CA ASP A 135 -8.35 -2.18 -12.42
C ASP A 135 -9.06 -3.39 -11.80
N PRO A 136 -8.60 -4.61 -12.09
CA PRO A 136 -9.12 -5.79 -11.42
C PRO A 136 -8.76 -5.77 -9.92
N MET A 137 -9.76 -6.06 -9.07
CA MET A 137 -9.61 -6.21 -7.61
C MET A 137 -9.74 -7.68 -7.16
N HIS A 138 -9.88 -8.64 -8.08
CA HIS A 138 -10.12 -10.05 -7.72
C HIS A 138 -8.97 -10.65 -6.90
N LEU A 139 -7.72 -10.27 -7.20
CA LEU A 139 -6.56 -10.67 -6.38
C LEU A 139 -6.53 -9.95 -5.02
N ASN A 140 -7.27 -8.86 -4.86
CA ASN A 140 -7.36 -8.09 -3.62
C ASN A 140 -8.43 -8.61 -2.65
N VAL A 141 -9.17 -9.66 -3.00
CA VAL A 141 -10.15 -10.31 -2.11
C VAL A 141 -9.47 -10.83 -0.85
N ALA A 142 -8.24 -11.34 -0.94
CA ALA A 142 -7.47 -11.76 0.23
C ALA A 142 -7.28 -10.63 1.24
N GLN A 143 -7.07 -9.40 0.78
CA GLN A 143 -6.85 -8.24 1.63
C GLN A 143 -8.15 -7.86 2.37
N PHE A 144 -9.33 -8.01 1.73
CA PHE A 144 -10.61 -7.89 2.43
C PHE A 144 -10.80 -8.97 3.50
N ILE A 145 -10.46 -10.23 3.19
CA ILE A 145 -10.53 -11.34 4.16
C ILE A 145 -9.62 -11.07 5.36
N ARG A 146 -8.40 -10.60 5.11
CA ARG A 146 -7.45 -10.21 6.17
C ARG A 146 -8.01 -9.10 7.05
N ALA A 147 -8.47 -8.02 6.43
CA ALA A 147 -8.95 -6.83 7.10
C ALA A 147 -10.24 -7.04 7.89
N GLY A 148 -11.10 -7.99 7.51
CA GLY A 148 -12.43 -8.18 8.10
C GLY A 148 -12.51 -8.83 9.48
N GLY A 149 -11.45 -8.77 10.29
CA GLY A 149 -11.53 -9.22 11.70
C GLY A 149 -12.06 -10.66 11.86
N TRP A 150 -13.00 -10.86 12.77
CA TRP A 150 -13.58 -12.18 13.04
C TRP A 150 -14.64 -12.62 12.01
N TRP A 151 -15.36 -11.70 11.37
CA TRP A 151 -16.47 -12.05 10.47
C TRP A 151 -15.99 -12.65 9.14
N THR A 152 -14.73 -12.44 8.78
CA THR A 152 -14.07 -13.10 7.64
C THR A 152 -13.34 -14.38 8.00
N ALA A 153 -13.33 -14.81 9.27
CA ALA A 153 -12.55 -15.97 9.70
C ALA A 153 -12.91 -17.27 8.95
N ALA A 154 -14.19 -17.45 8.60
CA ALA A 154 -14.65 -18.60 7.81
C ALA A 154 -14.02 -18.67 6.41
N PHE A 155 -13.55 -17.53 5.87
CA PHE A 155 -12.88 -17.46 4.56
C PHE A 155 -11.37 -17.64 4.65
N TYR A 156 -10.80 -17.90 5.84
CA TYR A 156 -9.37 -18.11 6.01
C TYR A 156 -8.77 -19.19 5.08
N PRO A 157 -9.43 -20.34 4.81
CA PRO A 157 -8.91 -21.32 3.85
C PRO A 157 -8.67 -20.76 2.44
N LEU A 158 -9.47 -19.78 2.00
CA LEU A 158 -9.27 -19.13 0.70
C LEU A 158 -7.96 -18.34 0.63
N LEU A 159 -7.43 -17.89 1.77
CA LEU A 159 -6.13 -17.19 1.80
C LEU A 159 -5.00 -18.08 1.29
N PHE A 160 -5.04 -19.40 1.49
CA PHE A 160 -4.01 -20.28 0.92
C PHE A 160 -3.99 -20.26 -0.60
N VAL A 161 -5.16 -20.14 -1.24
CA VAL A 161 -5.26 -20.04 -2.71
C VAL A 161 -4.72 -18.70 -3.18
N TYR A 162 -5.16 -17.60 -2.57
CA TYR A 162 -4.71 -16.26 -2.95
C TYR A 162 -3.22 -16.05 -2.67
N ASP A 163 -2.70 -16.56 -1.57
CA ASP A 163 -1.29 -16.43 -1.22
C ASP A 163 -0.41 -17.27 -2.12
N THR A 164 -0.92 -18.39 -2.65
CA THR A 164 -0.23 -19.14 -3.70
C THR A 164 -0.10 -18.29 -4.96
N ILE A 165 -1.17 -17.59 -5.35
CA ILE A 165 -1.14 -16.68 -6.50
C ILE A 165 -0.18 -15.50 -6.25
N GLU A 166 -0.22 -14.90 -5.05
CA GLU A 166 0.69 -13.82 -4.63
C GLU A 166 2.15 -14.26 -4.62
N LEU A 167 2.42 -15.49 -4.18
CA LEU A 167 3.76 -16.10 -4.23
C LEU A 167 4.25 -16.24 -5.67
N PHE A 168 3.42 -16.71 -6.60
CA PHE A 168 3.77 -16.73 -8.01
C PHE A 168 4.01 -15.32 -8.57
N GLY A 169 3.17 -14.34 -8.22
CA GLY A 169 3.38 -12.94 -8.58
C GLY A 169 4.70 -12.38 -8.05
N THR A 170 5.09 -12.75 -6.83
CA THR A 170 6.37 -12.39 -6.20
C THR A 170 7.54 -13.01 -6.95
N LEU A 171 7.45 -14.30 -7.29
CA LEU A 171 8.47 -14.99 -8.09
C LEU A 171 8.64 -14.35 -9.46
N ILE A 172 7.55 -13.95 -10.12
CA ILE A 172 7.60 -13.20 -11.39
C ILE A 172 8.23 -11.82 -11.18
N THR A 173 7.92 -11.15 -10.07
CA THR A 173 8.50 -9.83 -9.72
C THR A 173 10.00 -9.92 -9.43
N ALA A 174 10.49 -11.07 -8.96
CA ALA A 174 11.91 -11.33 -8.82
C ALA A 174 12.63 -11.44 -10.17
N LEU A 175 11.91 -11.81 -11.24
CA LEU A 175 12.47 -11.85 -12.57
C LEU A 175 12.77 -10.42 -13.04
N PRO A 176 13.83 -10.23 -13.85
CA PRO A 176 14.17 -8.93 -14.41
C PRO A 176 13.23 -8.50 -15.53
N LEU A 177 12.05 -9.13 -15.65
CA LEU A 177 11.01 -8.86 -16.63
C LEU A 177 9.89 -8.06 -15.99
N HIS A 178 9.40 -7.06 -16.71
CA HIS A 178 8.25 -6.25 -16.35
C HIS A 178 7.33 -6.11 -17.55
N LEU A 179 6.03 -6.30 -17.33
CA LEU A 179 5.01 -6.09 -18.35
C LEU A 179 4.54 -4.65 -18.23
N LYS A 180 4.73 -3.85 -19.28
CA LYS A 180 4.24 -2.46 -19.28
C LYS A 180 2.71 -2.46 -19.31
N ASP A 181 2.09 -1.67 -18.44
CA ASP A 181 0.64 -1.63 -18.19
C ASP A 181 -0.22 -1.48 -19.45
N ASP A 182 0.25 -0.73 -20.45
CA ASP A 182 -0.56 -0.41 -21.62
C ASP A 182 -0.46 -1.46 -22.75
N HIS A 183 0.55 -2.35 -22.76
CA HIS A 183 0.81 -3.18 -23.94
C HIS A 183 1.22 -4.64 -23.67
N TRP A 184 1.32 -5.10 -22.41
CA TRP A 184 1.80 -6.46 -22.09
C TRP A 184 3.15 -6.80 -22.77
N ILE A 185 3.95 -5.78 -23.09
CA ILE A 185 5.26 -5.96 -23.71
C ILE A 185 6.24 -6.28 -22.58
N PRO A 186 6.89 -7.46 -22.61
CA PRO A 186 7.96 -7.75 -21.68
C PRO A 186 9.10 -6.77 -21.93
N ARG A 187 9.49 -6.03 -20.90
CA ARG A 187 10.69 -5.20 -20.89
C ARG A 187 11.56 -5.56 -19.70
N TRP A 188 12.84 -5.21 -19.79
CA TRP A 188 13.73 -5.32 -18.65
C TRP A 188 13.34 -4.29 -17.59
N LYS A 189 13.30 -4.73 -16.33
CA LYS A 189 13.12 -3.83 -15.19
C LYS A 189 14.26 -2.84 -15.16
N GLN A 190 13.90 -1.56 -15.13
CA GLN A 190 14.84 -0.48 -14.95
C GLN A 190 15.01 -0.21 -13.45
N PRO A 191 16.19 0.29 -13.01
CA PRO A 191 16.41 0.61 -11.60
C PRO A 191 15.45 1.65 -11.00
N ASN A 192 14.72 2.40 -11.83
CA ASN A 192 13.70 3.37 -11.41
C ASN A 192 12.28 2.77 -11.29
N ASP A 193 12.06 1.51 -11.68
CA ASP A 193 10.77 0.82 -11.52
C ASP A 193 10.59 0.38 -10.05
N VAL A 194 10.07 1.28 -9.22
CA VAL A 194 10.01 1.13 -7.74
C VAL A 194 8.61 1.30 -7.13
N ASP A 195 7.55 0.96 -7.86
CA ASP A 195 6.18 1.05 -7.34
C ASP A 195 5.85 -0.11 -6.38
N ASP A 196 6.60 -0.17 -5.28
CA ASP A 196 6.61 -1.27 -4.33
C ASP A 196 5.69 -1.00 -3.12
N ASN A 197 5.10 0.19 -3.01
CA ASN A 197 4.29 0.60 -1.87
C ASN A 197 3.17 -0.39 -1.56
N ASN A 198 2.42 -0.79 -2.59
CA ASN A 198 1.30 -1.71 -2.43
C ASN A 198 1.77 -3.12 -2.04
N VAL A 199 2.90 -3.57 -2.56
CA VAL A 199 3.49 -4.87 -2.22
C VAL A 199 3.92 -4.88 -0.76
N VAL A 200 4.57 -3.82 -0.29
CA VAL A 200 4.95 -3.67 1.12
C VAL A 200 3.72 -3.66 2.03
N VAL A 201 2.68 -2.89 1.67
CA VAL A 201 1.42 -2.84 2.43
C VAL A 201 0.73 -4.21 2.45
N GLN A 202 0.67 -4.93 1.33
CA GLN A 202 0.09 -6.28 1.26
C GLN A 202 0.82 -7.27 2.17
N HIS A 203 2.14 -7.29 2.13
CA HIS A 203 2.94 -8.19 2.96
C HIS A 203 2.83 -7.89 4.45
N LEU A 204 2.78 -6.61 4.83
CA LEU A 204 2.56 -6.20 6.22
C LEU A 204 1.13 -6.53 6.67
N LEU A 205 0.12 -6.27 5.84
CA LEU A 205 -1.26 -6.66 6.11
C LEU A 205 -1.37 -8.19 6.31
N ALA A 206 -0.70 -8.98 5.47
CA ALA A 206 -0.66 -10.43 5.63
C ALA A 206 0.05 -10.89 6.90
N TYR A 207 1.15 -10.25 7.27
CA TYR A 207 1.88 -10.58 8.49
C TYR A 207 1.05 -10.31 9.76
N TYR A 208 0.47 -9.12 9.87
CA TYR A 208 -0.24 -8.69 11.07
C TYR A 208 -1.69 -9.20 11.14
N TYR A 209 -2.32 -9.49 10.00
CA TYR A 209 -3.74 -9.83 9.94
C TYR A 209 -3.95 -11.12 9.15
N LYS A 210 -4.15 -12.23 9.87
CA LYS A 210 -4.35 -13.58 9.30
C LYS A 210 -3.17 -14.07 8.45
N PRO A 211 -1.97 -14.22 9.06
CA PRO A 211 -0.81 -14.74 8.35
C PRO A 211 -0.99 -16.21 7.98
N THR A 212 -0.58 -16.57 6.77
CA THR A 212 -0.45 -17.96 6.34
C THR A 212 1.03 -18.31 6.15
N PRO A 213 1.43 -19.58 6.22
CA PRO A 213 2.80 -19.98 5.87
C PRO A 213 3.21 -19.56 4.45
N ILE A 214 2.26 -19.51 3.51
CA ILE A 214 2.52 -19.14 2.10
C ILE A 214 2.77 -17.64 1.98
N SER A 215 1.94 -16.80 2.60
CA SER A 215 2.17 -15.33 2.63
C SER A 215 3.50 -14.98 3.28
N ALA A 216 3.89 -15.76 4.30
CA ALA A 216 5.16 -15.61 4.97
C ALA A 216 6.31 -15.95 4.00
N LEU A 217 6.28 -17.12 3.36
CA LEU A 217 7.26 -17.51 2.34
C LEU A 217 7.35 -16.47 1.20
N SER A 218 6.20 -15.95 0.74
CA SER A 218 6.14 -14.90 -0.29
C SER A 218 6.91 -13.65 0.16
N ARG A 219 6.67 -13.16 1.38
CA ARG A 219 7.39 -12.00 1.92
C ARG A 219 8.90 -12.25 2.02
N TYR A 220 9.31 -13.44 2.49
CA TYR A 220 10.72 -13.83 2.54
C TYR A 220 11.35 -13.78 1.14
N ILE A 221 10.74 -14.46 0.16
CA ILE A 221 11.24 -14.47 -1.22
C ILE A 221 11.32 -13.04 -1.76
N TYR A 222 10.26 -12.24 -1.61
CA TYR A 222 10.25 -10.85 -2.06
C TYR A 222 11.44 -10.08 -1.47
N SER A 223 11.67 -10.17 -0.16
CA SER A 223 12.73 -9.43 0.51
C SER A 223 14.15 -9.79 0.05
N VAL A 224 14.42 -11.07 -0.26
CA VAL A 224 15.76 -11.53 -0.65
C VAL A 224 16.00 -11.49 -2.16
N THR A 225 14.93 -11.45 -2.97
CA THR A 225 15.04 -11.47 -4.43
C THR A 225 14.72 -10.13 -5.10
N ARG A 226 14.21 -9.13 -4.36
CA ARG A 226 13.99 -7.78 -4.88
C ARG A 226 15.32 -7.20 -5.41
N PRO A 227 15.43 -6.85 -6.71
CA PRO A 227 16.67 -6.30 -7.25
C PRO A 227 17.02 -4.95 -6.64
N SER A 228 18.32 -4.61 -6.62
CA SER A 228 18.78 -3.25 -6.30
C SER A 228 18.17 -2.22 -7.25
N ASN A 229 17.88 -1.04 -6.72
CA ASN A 229 17.25 0.07 -7.44
C ASN A 229 17.99 1.39 -7.18
N LEU A 230 17.47 2.48 -7.74
CA LEU A 230 18.07 3.80 -7.58
C LEU A 230 18.09 4.30 -6.13
N GLY A 231 17.21 3.83 -5.26
CA GLY A 231 17.32 4.12 -3.83
C GLY A 231 18.55 3.47 -3.19
N ASN A 232 18.95 2.29 -3.67
CA ASN A 232 20.19 1.66 -3.23
C ASN A 232 21.42 2.41 -3.76
N THR A 233 21.43 2.72 -5.06
CA THR A 233 22.63 3.28 -5.71
C THR A 233 22.82 4.78 -5.48
N LEU A 234 21.73 5.56 -5.44
CA LEU A 234 21.78 7.02 -5.33
C LEU A 234 21.50 7.53 -3.92
N LEU A 235 20.66 6.83 -3.13
CA LEU A 235 20.31 7.25 -1.76
C LEU A 235 21.04 6.43 -0.69
N GLY A 236 21.86 5.46 -1.08
CA GLY A 236 22.70 4.65 -0.18
C GLY A 236 21.94 3.62 0.66
N GLU A 237 20.70 3.28 0.32
CA GLU A 237 19.95 2.26 1.06
C GLU A 237 20.56 0.87 0.90
N LYS A 238 20.73 0.16 2.01
CA LYS A 238 21.28 -1.21 2.00
C LYS A 238 20.23 -2.26 1.67
N ASN A 239 18.99 -2.05 2.12
CA ASN A 239 17.88 -2.97 1.85
C ASN A 239 17.16 -2.55 0.55
N ALA A 240 16.95 -3.49 -0.37
CA ALA A 240 16.34 -3.21 -1.67
C ALA A 240 14.87 -2.75 -1.57
N VAL A 241 14.11 -3.31 -0.63
CA VAL A 241 12.71 -2.90 -0.34
C VAL A 241 12.69 -1.47 0.19
N MET A 242 13.58 -1.16 1.14
CA MET A 242 13.71 0.21 1.67
C MET A 242 14.17 1.20 0.59
N GLY A 243 15.11 0.78 -0.27
CA GLY A 243 15.54 1.54 -1.43
C GLY A 243 14.37 1.89 -2.35
N ALA A 244 13.48 0.94 -2.62
CA ALA A 244 12.31 1.18 -3.47
C ALA A 244 11.36 2.20 -2.83
N LEU A 245 11.01 2.04 -1.54
CA LEU A 245 10.16 3.00 -0.82
C LEU A 245 10.77 4.40 -0.80
N ARG A 246 12.04 4.56 -0.44
CA ARG A 246 12.68 5.88 -0.42
C ARG A 246 12.79 6.48 -1.80
N TRP A 247 13.11 5.67 -2.81
CA TRP A 247 13.17 6.17 -4.18
C TRP A 247 11.79 6.66 -4.62
N TYR A 248 10.71 5.92 -4.36
CA TYR A 248 9.34 6.36 -4.66
C TYR A 248 8.99 7.68 -3.94
N HIS A 249 9.39 7.80 -2.67
CA HIS A 249 9.07 8.94 -1.81
C HIS A 249 10.14 10.06 -1.77
N ARG A 250 11.12 10.06 -2.69
CA ARG A 250 12.26 10.99 -2.67
C ARG A 250 11.89 12.45 -2.89
N SER A 251 12.68 13.36 -2.31
CA SER A 251 12.49 14.81 -2.41
C SER A 251 12.92 15.41 -3.75
N GLU A 252 13.85 14.74 -4.45
CA GLU A 252 14.51 15.22 -5.68
C GLU A 252 13.69 14.98 -6.95
N TYR A 253 12.51 14.36 -6.82
CA TYR A 253 11.57 14.26 -7.94
C TYR A 253 11.03 15.67 -8.28
N ASP A 254 10.87 16.02 -9.55
CA ASP A 254 10.47 17.38 -9.97
C ASP A 254 9.10 17.81 -9.38
N GLY A 255 8.21 16.85 -9.09
CA GLY A 255 6.96 17.11 -8.33
C GLY A 255 7.10 17.04 -6.81
N GLY A 256 8.24 16.54 -6.30
CA GLY A 256 8.59 16.30 -4.89
C GLY A 256 7.65 15.36 -4.14
N ALA A 257 8.16 14.26 -3.59
CA ALA A 257 7.36 13.35 -2.78
C ALA A 257 7.53 13.61 -1.27
N ASN A 258 7.13 12.65 -0.43
CA ASN A 258 7.13 12.76 1.03
C ASN A 258 8.06 11.70 1.66
N PRO A 259 9.37 12.00 1.83
CA PRO A 259 10.33 11.04 2.37
C PRO A 259 9.92 10.51 3.75
N GLU A 260 9.20 11.31 4.55
CA GLU A 260 8.74 10.91 5.88
C GLU A 260 7.78 9.73 5.85
N VAL A 261 7.05 9.51 4.75
CA VAL A 261 6.20 8.31 4.58
C VAL A 261 7.06 7.07 4.44
N ALA A 262 8.18 7.14 3.70
CA ALA A 262 9.12 6.02 3.62
C ALA A 262 9.82 5.81 4.96
N GLU A 263 10.30 6.87 5.61
CA GLU A 263 10.99 6.77 6.91
C GLU A 263 10.09 6.20 8.02
N LEU A 264 8.78 6.50 7.99
CA LEU A 264 7.80 5.84 8.84
C LEU A 264 7.86 4.31 8.70
N TYR A 265 8.03 3.79 7.48
CA TYR A 265 8.05 2.36 7.22
C TYR A 265 9.40 1.69 7.49
N ARG A 266 10.49 2.45 7.67
CA ARG A 266 11.84 1.91 7.89
C ARG A 266 11.90 0.83 8.98
N PRO A 267 11.44 1.07 10.23
CA PRO A 267 11.50 0.05 11.28
C PRO A 267 10.67 -1.21 10.93
N LEU A 268 9.57 -1.07 10.18
CA LEU A 268 8.78 -2.21 9.71
C LEU A 268 9.53 -3.01 8.64
N VAL A 269 10.21 -2.32 7.72
CA VAL A 269 11.03 -2.95 6.66
C VAL A 269 12.23 -3.66 7.28
N GLU A 270 12.95 -3.01 8.19
CA GLU A 270 14.10 -3.59 8.88
C GLU A 270 13.70 -4.81 9.73
N LYS A 271 12.51 -4.79 10.33
CA LYS A 271 12.02 -5.93 11.12
C LYS A 271 11.53 -7.09 10.25
N HIS A 272 10.79 -6.80 9.18
CA HIS A 272 9.99 -7.82 8.47
C HIS A 272 10.49 -8.16 7.07
N PHE A 273 11.53 -7.49 6.58
CA PHE A 273 12.10 -7.68 5.24
C PHE A 273 13.63 -7.72 5.26
N ASN A 274 14.24 -7.90 6.43
CA ASN A 274 15.69 -8.05 6.57
C ASN A 274 16.03 -9.45 7.08
N TYR A 275 15.96 -10.44 6.20
CA TYR A 275 16.30 -11.83 6.56
C TYR A 275 17.70 -12.17 6.04
N PRO A 276 18.66 -12.49 6.91
CA PRO A 276 20.01 -12.84 6.47
C PRO A 276 20.06 -14.25 5.85
N THR A 277 19.26 -15.19 6.36
CA THR A 277 19.21 -16.59 5.87
C THR A 277 17.80 -17.21 5.95
N PRO A 278 17.50 -18.27 5.16
CA PRO A 278 16.28 -19.05 5.30
C PRO A 278 16.11 -19.65 6.71
N LEU A 279 17.21 -20.00 7.39
CA LEU A 279 17.17 -20.62 8.70
C LEU A 279 16.74 -19.63 9.79
N GLU A 280 17.24 -18.40 9.77
CA GLU A 280 16.80 -17.34 10.68
C GLU A 280 15.34 -16.99 10.45
N TYR A 281 14.90 -17.04 9.19
CA TYR A 281 13.49 -16.86 8.84
C TYR A 281 12.60 -17.93 9.48
N LEU A 282 12.95 -19.21 9.35
CA LEU A 282 12.21 -20.30 10.01
C LEU A 282 12.22 -20.15 11.54
N LYS A 283 13.34 -19.72 12.13
CA LYS A 283 13.42 -19.44 13.56
C LYS A 283 12.48 -18.31 13.99
N GLN A 284 12.31 -17.25 13.20
CA GLN A 284 11.34 -16.20 13.53
C GLN A 284 9.89 -16.68 13.40
N LEU A 285 9.59 -17.52 12.41
CA LEU A 285 8.25 -18.06 12.21
C LEU A 285 7.81 -19.05 13.30
N PHE A 286 8.72 -19.92 13.72
CA PHE A 286 8.39 -21.05 14.60
C PHE A 286 8.97 -20.91 16.02
N GLY A 287 9.90 -19.98 16.23
CA GLY A 287 10.65 -19.81 17.47
C GLY A 287 10.10 -18.77 18.43
N HIS A 288 9.03 -18.05 18.09
CA HIS A 288 8.30 -17.24 19.08
C HIS A 288 7.24 -18.08 19.79
N LYS A 289 7.67 -18.71 20.89
CA LYS A 289 6.83 -18.96 22.06
C LYS A 289 7.50 -18.22 23.21
N ASP A 290 6.95 -17.06 23.56
CA ASP A 290 6.94 -16.47 24.90
C ASP A 290 5.71 -15.55 24.98
#